data_AF-A0A420DJY9-F1
#
_entry.id   AF-A0A420DJY9-F1
#
_cell.length_a   1.000
_cell.length_b   1.000
_cell.length_c   1.000
_cell.angle_alpha   90.00
_cell.angle_beta   90.00
_cell.angle_gamma   90.00
#
_symmetry.space_group_name_H-M   'P 1'
#
loop_
_entity.id
_entity.type
_entity.pdbx_description
1 polymer ?
#
loop_
_entity_poly.entity_id
_entity_poly.type
_entity_poly.pdbx_seq_one_letter_code
_entity_poly.pdbx_strand_id
1 'polypeptide(L)'
;MNETTKKLEISTSELDLIANALETQSKILRMQASAGGHGALSRLNDVKRLLATVSSQRENTGNRRPEPSGLWGILRSMRQAT
;
A
#
# COMPACT_ATOMS: atom_id res chain seq x y z
N MET A 1 -21.37 -15.19 -17.43
CA MET A 1 -21.44 -13.76 -17.04
C MET A 1 -20.03 -13.35 -16.66
N ASN A 2 -19.37 -12.52 -17.48
CA ASN A 2 -18.01 -12.07 -17.17
C ASN A 2 -18.12 -10.87 -16.24
N GLU A 3 -17.94 -11.09 -14.94
CA GLU A 3 -17.88 -10.01 -13.95
C GLU A 3 -16.68 -9.13 -14.26
N THR A 4 -16.96 -8.02 -14.94
CA THR A 4 -15.95 -7.03 -15.29
C THR A 4 -15.68 -6.23 -14.03
N THR A 5 -14.70 -6.65 -13.24
CA THR A 5 -14.27 -5.89 -12.06
C THR A 5 -13.65 -4.59 -12.53
N LYS A 6 -14.40 -3.49 -12.45
CA LYS A 6 -13.85 -2.15 -12.67
C LYS A 6 -12.88 -1.83 -11.55
N LYS A 7 -11.67 -1.42 -11.92
CA LYS A 7 -10.68 -0.89 -10.97
C LYS A 7 -11.26 0.40 -10.38
N LEU A 8 -11.44 0.42 -9.06
CA LEU A 8 -11.85 1.63 -8.36
C LEU A 8 -10.69 2.62 -8.41
N GLU A 9 -10.93 3.83 -8.90
CA GLU A 9 -9.97 4.92 -8.81
C GLU A 9 -10.12 5.57 -7.44
N ILE A 10 -9.06 5.54 -6.64
CA ILE A 10 -9.01 6.11 -5.29
C ILE A 10 -7.87 7.13 -5.26
N SER A 11 -8.16 8.36 -4.83
CA SER A 11 -7.16 9.40 -4.66
C SER A 11 -6.20 9.10 -3.50
N THR A 12 -5.03 9.73 -3.49
CA THR A 12 -4.07 9.61 -2.38
C THR A 12 -4.68 10.04 -1.05
N SER A 13 -5.50 11.10 -1.04
CA SER A 13 -6.17 11.58 0.18
C SER A 13 -7.18 10.57 0.74
N GLU A 14 -7.88 9.84 -0.13
CA GLU A 14 -8.79 8.77 0.26
C GLU A 14 -8.02 7.54 0.75
N LEU A 15 -6.88 7.20 0.11
CA LEU A 15 -5.98 6.15 0.59
C LEU A 15 -5.44 6.46 2.00
N ASP A 16 -5.12 7.71 2.29
CA ASP A 16 -4.68 8.14 3.62
C ASP A 16 -5.79 7.99 4.66
N LEU A 17 -7.02 8.41 4.33
CA LEU A 17 -8.16 8.24 5.21
C LEU A 17 -8.43 6.75 5.51
N ILE A 18 -8.37 5.91 4.47
CA ILE A 18 -8.53 4.45 4.60
C ILE A 18 -7.42 3.88 5.48
N ALA A 19 -6.16 4.25 5.27
CA ALA A 19 -5.03 3.78 6.06
C ALA A 19 -5.19 4.15 7.55
N ASN A 20 -5.57 5.39 7.85
CA ASN A 20 -5.81 5.86 9.22
C ASN A 20 -6.93 5.10 9.92
N ALA A 21 -8.02 4.81 9.21
CA ALA A 21 -9.13 4.01 9.73
C ALA A 21 -8.70 2.56 10.02
N LEU A 22 -7.96 1.93 9.10
CA LEU A 22 -7.45 0.57 9.27
C LEU A 22 -6.44 0.47 10.42
N GLU A 23 -5.57 1.47 10.59
CA GLU A 23 -4.65 1.51 11.72
C GLU A 23 -5.40 1.56 13.05
N THR A 24 -6.44 2.39 13.15
CA THR A 24 -7.30 2.47 14.33
C THR A 24 -8.00 1.13 14.61
N GLN A 25 -8.56 0.49 13.59
CA GLN A 25 -9.17 -0.83 13.72
C GLN A 25 -8.16 -1.88 14.18
N SER A 26 -6.91 -1.83 13.70
CA SER A 26 -5.85 -2.73 14.14
C SER A 26 -5.54 -2.59 15.64
N LYS A 27 -5.60 -1.36 16.18
CA LYS A 27 -5.39 -1.10 17.61
C LYS A 27 -6.52 -1.71 18.46
N ILE A 28 -7.78 -1.50 18.04
CA ILE A 28 -8.96 -2.07 18.71
C ILE A 28 -8.90 -3.60 18.68
N LEU A 29 -8.66 -4.19 17.50
CA LEU A 29 -8.58 -5.65 17.35
C LEU A 29 -7.42 -6.26 18.13
N ARG A 30 -6.29 -5.55 18.23
CA ARG A 30 -5.18 -5.96 19.11
C ARG A 30 -5.62 -5.98 20.57
N MET A 31 -6.28 -4.94 21.06
CA MET A 31 -6.82 -4.92 22.43
C MET A 31 -7.81 -6.07 22.66
N GLN A 32 -8.72 -6.31 21.73
CA GLN A 32 -9.68 -7.42 21.80
C GLN A 32 -9.00 -8.79 21.80
N ALA A 33 -7.99 -8.99 20.94
CA ALA A 33 -7.23 -10.23 20.90
C ALA A 33 -6.46 -10.46 22.21
N SER A 34 -5.86 -9.41 22.78
CA SER A 34 -5.21 -9.47 24.09
C SER A 34 -6.18 -9.79 25.23
N ALA A 35 -7.44 -9.38 25.11
CA ALA A 35 -8.51 -9.74 26.06
C ALA A 35 -9.11 -11.15 25.82
N GLY A 36 -8.57 -11.93 24.89
CA GLY A 36 -9.09 -13.27 24.55
C GLY A 36 -10.34 -13.26 23.66
N GLY A 37 -10.64 -12.13 23.00
CA GLY A 37 -11.78 -12.00 22.09
C GLY A 37 -11.72 -13.00 20.94
N HIS A 38 -12.73 -13.86 20.83
CA HIS A 38 -12.80 -14.89 19.81
C HIS A 38 -12.78 -14.28 18.40
N GLY A 39 -11.91 -14.78 17.52
CA GLY A 39 -11.77 -14.30 16.14
C GLY A 39 -11.07 -12.95 15.97
N ALA A 40 -10.79 -12.19 17.04
CA ALA A 40 -10.14 -10.88 16.97
C ALA A 40 -8.72 -10.95 16.35
N LEU A 41 -7.96 -12.00 16.67
CA LEU A 41 -6.62 -12.20 16.11
C LEU A 41 -6.65 -12.49 14.60
N SER A 42 -7.63 -13.28 14.15
CA SER A 42 -7.81 -13.56 12.71
C SER A 42 -8.14 -12.26 11.97
N ARG A 43 -9.13 -11.51 12.47
CA ARG A 43 -9.53 -10.24 11.87
C ARG A 43 -8.42 -9.20 11.91
N LEU A 44 -7.61 -9.18 12.96
CA LEU A 44 -6.41 -8.33 13.05
C LEU A 44 -5.42 -8.63 11.92
N ASN A 45 -5.22 -9.90 11.59
CA ASN A 45 -4.32 -10.29 10.50
C ASN A 45 -4.87 -9.87 9.14
N ASP A 46 -6.18 -9.98 8.92
CA ASP A 46 -6.83 -9.49 7.70
C ASP A 46 -6.66 -7.97 7.54
N VAL A 47 -6.90 -7.21 8.61
CA VAL A 47 -6.74 -5.75 8.61
C VAL A 47 -5.28 -5.35 8.35
N LYS A 48 -4.31 -6.05 8.94
CA LYS A 48 -2.88 -5.81 8.68
C LYS A 48 -2.51 -6.06 7.22
N ARG A 49 -3.03 -7.14 6.61
CA ARG A 49 -2.81 -7.44 5.18
C ARG A 49 -3.41 -6.34 4.31
N LEU A 50 -4.61 -5.88 4.62
CA LEU A 50 -5.25 -4.80 3.88
C LEU A 50 -4.48 -3.47 4.02
N LEU A 51 -4.00 -3.14 5.22
CA LEU A 51 -3.19 -1.94 5.46
C LEU A 51 -1.89 -1.96 4.63
N ALA A 52 -1.25 -3.12 4.50
CA ALA A 52 -0.07 -3.29 3.65
C ALA A 52 -0.41 -3.01 2.17
N THR A 53 -1.53 -3.55 1.67
CA THR A 53 -2.00 -3.29 0.30
C THR A 53 -2.28 -1.80 0.06
N VAL A 54 -2.99 -1.14 0.97
CA VAL A 54 -3.31 0.30 0.87
C VAL A 54 -2.03 1.14 0.90
N SER A 55 -1.09 0.82 1.78
CA SER A 55 0.20 1.52 1.88
C SER A 55 1.01 1.40 0.59
N SER A 56 1.05 0.23 -0.03
CA SER A 56 1.72 0.01 -1.32
C SER A 56 1.07 0.77 -2.48
N GLN A 57 -0.26 0.91 -2.48
CA GLN A 57 -0.96 1.73 -3.49
C GLN A 57 -0.67 3.22 -3.32
N ARG A 58 -0.51 3.67 -2.07
CA ARG A 58 -0.13 5.06 -1.75
C ARG A 58 1.27 5.40 -2.27
N GLU A 59 2.25 4.50 -2.11
CA GLU A 59 3.61 4.71 -2.62
C GLU A 59 3.65 4.76 -4.16
N ASN A 60 2.89 3.89 -4.82
CA ASN A 60 2.83 3.85 -6.28
C ASN A 60 2.17 5.07 -6.93
N THR A 61 1.29 5.79 -6.21
CA THR A 61 0.69 7.05 -6.72
C THR A 61 1.66 8.23 -6.62
N GLY A 62 2.71 8.14 -5.80
CA GLY A 62 3.75 9.16 -5.67
C GLY A 62 5.00 8.93 -6.53
N ASN A 63 5.17 7.74 -7.12
CA ASN A 63 6.40 7.39 -7.81
C ASN A 63 6.41 7.83 -9.29
N ARG A 64 6.40 9.15 -9.52
CA ARG A 64 7.23 9.68 -10.61
C ARG A 64 8.67 9.46 -10.16
N ARG A 65 9.26 8.32 -10.52
CA ARG A 65 10.71 8.12 -10.40
C ARG A 65 11.37 9.39 -10.94
N PRO A 66 12.19 10.11 -10.16
CA PRO A 66 13.06 11.09 -10.78
C PRO A 66 13.89 10.33 -11.81
N GLU A 67 13.77 10.74 -13.07
CA GLU A 67 14.76 10.46 -14.10
C GLU A 67 16.14 10.60 -13.44
N PRO A 68 17.07 9.64 -13.61
CA PRO A 68 18.43 9.80 -13.15
C PRO A 68 19.14 10.89 -13.99
N SER A 69 18.68 12.13 -13.84
CA SER A 69 19.28 13.34 -14.39
C SER A 69 20.47 13.70 -13.53
N GLY A 70 21.58 13.05 -13.85
CA GLY A 70 22.89 13.25 -13.27
C GLY A 70 23.89 12.40 -14.03
N LEU A 71 25.18 12.73 -13.93
CA LEU A 71 26.29 12.16 -14.71
C LEU A 71 26.32 10.61 -14.74
N TRP A 72 25.69 9.94 -13.77
CA TRP A 72 25.48 8.49 -13.72
C TRP A 72 24.56 7.92 -14.82
N GLY A 73 23.60 8.69 -15.33
CA GLY A 73 22.74 8.29 -16.45
C GLY A 73 23.51 8.23 -17.77
N ILE A 74 24.41 9.19 -18.00
CA ILE A 74 25.25 9.28 -19.20
C ILE A 74 26.29 8.15 -19.25
N LEU A 75 26.85 7.77 -18.08
CA LEU A 75 27.82 6.68 -17.99
C LEU A 75 27.20 5.32 -18.37
N ARG A 76 25.89 5.14 -18.17
CA ARG A 76 25.17 3.90 -18.50
C ARG A 76 24.81 3.82 -19.99
N SER A 77 24.54 4.94 -20.67
CA SER A 77 24.22 4.95 -22.11
C SER A 77 25.45 4.69 -23.00
N MET A 78 26.67 4.96 -22.51
CA MET A 78 27.90 4.68 -23.26
C MET A 78 28.26 3.18 -23.32
N ARG A 79 27.81 2.36 -22.37
CA ARG A 79 28.13 0.92 -22.33
C ARG A 79 27.30 0.08 -23.33
N GLN A 80 26.25 0.65 -23.91
CA GLN A 80 25.38 -0.05 -24.89
C GLN A 80 25.67 0.34 -26.35
N ALA A 81 26.71 1.14 -26.61
CA ALA A 81 27.04 1.64 -27.96
C ALA A 81 28.30 0.99 -28.58
N THR A 82 28.77 -0.13 -28.05
CA THR A 82 29.87 -0.96 -28.60
C THR A 82 29.48 -2.42 -28.55
#